data_AF-A0A819YL16-F1
#
_entry.id   AF-A0A819YL16-F1
#
_cell.length_a   1.000
_cell.length_b   1.000
_cell.length_c   1.000
_cell.angle_alpha   90.00
_cell.angle_beta   90.00
_cell.angle_gamma   90.00
#
_symmetry.space_group_name_H-M   'P 1'
#
loop_
_entity.id
_entity.type
_entity.pdbx_description
1 polymer ?
#
loop_
_entity_poly.entity_id
_entity_poly.type
_entity_poly.pdbx_seq_one_letter_code
_entity_poly.pdbx_strand_id
1 'polypeptide(L)'
;MHGNIMDAMAQAIDQSEIIIICMSGHYRQSNYCRAEAHYAFQRQRQIVPVLMQKHYKPDGWLLFLIGQLLYVDFTKYEFVRSMEILSKELKAIHTADINIIPVQPKQDIDVVPHSKVTITSPKVSLSSTSSSNIIEWTSTQVHDWLLEQDLIQMPRLLNHCDGRSLVYLLKYIDVSQPEQILSLLQEDSLRLINQNISLIELSRFHSMMHQQK
;
A
#
# COMPACT_ATOMS: atom_id res chain seq x y z
N MET A 1 16.28 1.72 -19.32
CA MET A 1 15.17 2.70 -19.16
C MET A 1 15.09 3.04 -17.68
N HIS A 2 15.60 4.20 -17.25
CA HIS A 2 15.51 4.66 -15.87
C HIS A 2 14.22 5.50 -15.71
N GLY A 3 13.07 4.85 -15.71
CA GLY A 3 11.79 5.51 -15.43
C GLY A 3 11.61 5.64 -13.92
N ASN A 4 11.25 6.84 -13.45
CA ASN A 4 10.78 7.03 -12.08
C ASN A 4 9.51 6.18 -11.88
N ILE A 5 9.46 5.39 -10.81
CA ILE A 5 8.33 4.47 -10.53
C ILE A 5 7.01 5.26 -10.49
N MET A 6 7.02 6.50 -10.00
CA MET A 6 5.84 7.36 -9.99
C MET A 6 5.37 7.73 -11.40
N ASP A 7 6.29 7.97 -12.34
CA ASP A 7 5.94 8.27 -13.73
C ASP A 7 5.37 7.03 -14.43
N ALA A 8 5.92 5.85 -14.14
CA ALA A 8 5.39 4.59 -14.66
C ALA A 8 3.97 4.29 -14.13
N MET A 9 3.71 4.54 -12.85
CA MET A 9 2.37 4.39 -12.26
C MET A 9 1.37 5.41 -12.84
N ALA A 10 1.78 6.68 -12.98
CA ALA A 10 0.95 7.69 -13.61
C ALA A 10 0.61 7.33 -15.07
N GLN A 11 1.61 6.88 -15.83
CA GLN A 11 1.41 6.43 -17.20
C GLN A 11 0.46 5.22 -17.27
N ALA A 12 0.58 4.26 -16.35
CA ALA A 12 -0.33 3.11 -16.28
C ALA A 12 -1.77 3.56 -16.04
N ILE A 13 -1.99 4.52 -15.13
CA ILE A 13 -3.32 5.10 -14.89
C ILE A 13 -3.82 5.85 -16.14
N ASP A 14 -2.94 6.55 -16.85
CA ASP A 14 -3.32 7.31 -18.04
C ASP A 14 -3.68 6.42 -19.24
N GLN A 15 -3.11 5.23 -19.32
CA GLN A 15 -3.39 4.24 -20.35
C GLN A 15 -4.53 3.29 -19.97
N SER A 16 -5.00 3.33 -18.73
CA SER A 16 -6.09 2.51 -18.24
C SER A 16 -7.45 3.17 -18.50
N GLU A 17 -8.42 2.35 -18.90
CA GLU A 17 -9.81 2.77 -19.07
C GLU A 17 -10.55 2.74 -17.73
N ILE A 18 -10.33 1.66 -16.97
CA ILE A 18 -10.98 1.42 -15.68
C ILE A 18 -9.92 1.24 -14.60
N ILE A 19 -10.15 1.88 -13.46
CA ILE A 19 -9.33 1.79 -12.26
C ILE A 19 -10.14 1.08 -11.18
N ILE A 20 -9.66 -0.09 -10.75
CA ILE A 20 -10.31 -0.87 -9.69
C ILE A 20 -9.68 -0.51 -8.36
N ILE A 21 -10.49 -0.03 -7.42
CA ILE A 21 -10.04 0.34 -6.07
C ILE A 21 -10.40 -0.75 -5.07
N CYS A 22 -9.40 -1.50 -4.63
CA CYS A 22 -9.53 -2.54 -3.61
C CYS A 22 -9.57 -1.93 -2.20
N MET A 23 -10.76 -1.57 -1.74
CA MET A 23 -10.99 -0.95 -0.44
C MET A 23 -10.62 -1.87 0.73
N SER A 24 -9.73 -1.36 1.58
CA SER A 24 -9.32 -1.95 2.85
C SER A 24 -8.74 -0.86 3.75
N GLY A 25 -8.54 -1.17 5.04
CA GLY A 25 -7.85 -0.26 5.96
C GLY A 25 -6.44 0.10 5.49
N HIS A 26 -5.70 -0.86 4.94
CA HIS A 26 -4.36 -0.63 4.39
C HIS A 26 -4.38 0.26 3.14
N TYR A 27 -5.33 0.03 2.23
CA TYR A 27 -5.50 0.90 1.07
C TYR A 27 -5.73 2.35 1.49
N ARG A 28 -6.59 2.56 2.49
CA ARG A 28 -6.91 3.89 3.01
C ARG A 28 -5.72 4.60 3.69
N GLN A 29 -4.82 3.85 4.29
CA GLN A 29 -3.66 4.39 5.02
C GLN A 29 -2.46 4.65 4.09
N SER A 30 -2.39 3.98 2.94
CA SER A 30 -1.28 4.14 1.99
C SER A 30 -1.33 5.50 1.28
N ASN A 31 -0.25 6.29 1.42
CA ASN A 31 -0.08 7.55 0.69
C ASN A 31 0.04 7.33 -0.82
N TYR A 32 0.64 6.21 -1.25
CA TYR A 32 0.72 5.86 -2.67
C TYR A 32 -0.66 5.56 -3.24
N CYS A 33 -1.45 4.70 -2.57
CA CYS A 33 -2.81 4.40 -3.00
C CYS A 33 -3.70 5.65 -3.00
N ARG A 34 -3.51 6.53 -2.02
CA ARG A 34 -4.17 7.84 -1.99
C ARG A 34 -3.79 8.68 -3.22
N ALA A 35 -2.50 8.77 -3.54
CA ALA A 35 -2.03 9.54 -4.68
C ALA A 35 -2.54 8.96 -6.01
N GLU A 36 -2.50 7.64 -6.19
CA GLU A 36 -3.04 6.93 -7.36
C GLU A 36 -4.54 7.15 -7.51
N ALA A 37 -5.32 7.01 -6.43
CA ALA A 37 -6.77 7.23 -6.45
C ALA A 37 -7.12 8.67 -6.81
N HIS A 38 -6.41 9.65 -6.22
CA HIS A 38 -6.59 11.06 -6.55
C HIS A 38 -6.20 11.35 -8.00
N TYR A 39 -5.10 10.78 -8.49
CA TYR A 39 -4.67 10.97 -9.87
C TYR A 39 -5.69 10.38 -10.86
N ALA A 40 -6.16 9.16 -10.61
CA ALA A 40 -7.22 8.53 -11.39
C ALA A 40 -8.50 9.38 -11.41
N PHE A 41 -8.89 9.93 -10.26
CA PHE A 41 -10.06 10.82 -10.15
C PHE A 41 -9.84 12.13 -10.92
N GLN A 42 -8.66 12.76 -10.81
CA GLN A 42 -8.30 13.98 -11.55
C GLN A 42 -8.29 13.75 -13.06
N ARG A 43 -7.84 12.57 -13.50
CA ARG A 43 -7.86 12.14 -14.90
C ARG A 43 -9.23 11.66 -15.37
N GLN A 44 -10.26 11.77 -14.53
CA GLN A 44 -11.63 11.34 -14.82
C GLN A 44 -11.69 9.88 -15.29
N ARG A 45 -10.80 9.02 -14.76
CA ARG A 45 -10.82 7.59 -15.04
C ARG A 45 -12.04 6.97 -14.38
N GLN A 46 -12.56 5.94 -15.00
CA GLN A 46 -13.69 5.23 -14.45
C GLN A 46 -13.26 4.38 -13.27
N ILE A 47 -13.77 4.72 -12.09
CA ILE A 47 -13.38 4.05 -10.85
C ILE A 47 -14.44 3.02 -10.47
N VAL A 48 -14.01 1.79 -10.22
CA VAL A 48 -14.84 0.70 -9.69
C VAL A 48 -14.32 0.29 -8.33
N PRO A 49 -15.00 0.68 -7.23
CA PRO A 49 -14.60 0.28 -5.89
C PRO A 49 -15.00 -1.17 -5.61
N VAL A 50 -14.15 -1.86 -4.86
CA VAL A 50 -14.36 -3.25 -4.46
C VAL A 50 -13.98 -3.42 -2.99
N LEU A 51 -14.88 -3.96 -2.17
CA LEU A 51 -14.64 -4.19 -0.76
C LEU A 51 -13.90 -5.52 -0.56
N MET A 52 -12.65 -5.44 -0.08
CA MET A 52 -11.79 -6.61 0.14
C MET A 52 -11.71 -7.05 1.60
N GLN A 53 -12.11 -6.19 2.54
CA GLN A 53 -11.95 -6.42 3.96
C GLN A 53 -13.30 -6.47 4.68
N LYS A 54 -13.55 -7.57 5.40
CA LYS A 54 -14.80 -7.78 6.13
C LYS A 54 -15.01 -6.69 7.18
N HIS A 55 -16.22 -6.16 7.27
CA HIS A 55 -16.61 -5.08 8.18
C HIS A 55 -15.86 -3.75 7.98
N TYR A 56 -15.06 -3.61 6.92
CA TYR A 56 -14.45 -2.34 6.59
C TYR A 56 -15.50 -1.37 6.06
N LYS A 57 -15.43 -0.12 6.51
CA LYS A 57 -16.22 0.99 5.99
C LYS A 57 -15.25 2.09 5.59
N PRO A 58 -15.29 2.57 4.34
CA PRO A 58 -14.44 3.68 3.92
C PRO A 58 -14.77 4.93 4.74
N ASP A 59 -13.75 5.72 5.05
CA ASP A 59 -13.84 6.96 5.82
C ASP A 59 -12.88 8.04 5.28
N GLY A 60 -13.07 9.29 5.73
CA GLY A 60 -12.26 10.44 5.35
C GLY A 60 -12.11 10.61 3.84
N TRP A 61 -10.86 10.68 3.33
CA TRP A 61 -10.60 10.95 1.91
C TRP A 61 -11.15 9.87 0.97
N LEU A 62 -11.13 8.60 1.39
CA LEU A 62 -11.60 7.52 0.53
C LEU A 62 -13.12 7.57 0.41
N LEU A 63 -13.83 7.73 1.53
CA LEU A 63 -15.28 7.92 1.50
C LEU A 63 -15.67 9.15 0.67
N PHE A 64 -14.93 10.24 0.77
CA PHE A 64 -15.17 11.42 -0.06
C PHE A 64 -14.99 11.15 -1.56
N LEU A 65 -14.01 10.33 -1.94
CA LEU A 65 -13.68 10.04 -3.34
C LEU A 65 -14.67 9.05 -3.98
N ILE A 66 -15.07 8.00 -3.27
CA ILE A 66 -15.86 6.89 -3.82
C ILE A 66 -17.24 6.70 -3.17
N GLY A 67 -17.63 7.52 -2.20
CA GLY A 67 -18.84 7.30 -1.39
C GLY A 67 -20.16 7.32 -2.16
N GLN A 68 -20.17 7.94 -3.35
CA GLN A 68 -21.33 7.95 -4.25
C GLN A 68 -21.34 6.79 -5.27
N LEU A 69 -20.27 6.00 -5.33
CA LEU A 69 -20.13 4.90 -6.28
C LEU A 69 -20.67 3.59 -5.68
N LEU A 70 -21.30 2.78 -6.52
CA LEU A 70 -21.61 1.40 -6.16
C LEU A 70 -20.32 0.58 -6.12
N TYR A 71 -20.24 -0.34 -5.16
CA TYR A 71 -19.08 -1.18 -4.98
C TYR A 71 -19.45 -2.66 -4.96
N VAL A 72 -18.52 -3.51 -5.39
CA VAL A 72 -18.66 -4.97 -5.33
C VAL A 72 -18.08 -5.47 -4.01
N ASP A 73 -18.85 -6.27 -3.27
CA ASP A 73 -18.43 -6.79 -1.97
C ASP A 73 -17.89 -8.23 -2.08
N PHE A 74 -16.56 -8.38 -1.98
CA PHE A 74 -15.89 -9.68 -2.00
C PHE A 74 -15.91 -10.39 -0.64
N THR A 75 -16.42 -9.74 0.40
CA THR A 75 -16.53 -10.29 1.74
C THR A 75 -17.87 -11.01 1.96
N LYS A 76 -18.83 -10.77 1.08
CA LYS A 76 -20.20 -11.29 1.14
C LYS A 76 -20.38 -12.66 0.46
N TYR A 77 -19.64 -12.91 -0.62
CA TYR A 77 -19.74 -14.13 -1.41
C TYR A 77 -18.36 -14.78 -1.60
N GLU A 78 -18.33 -16.04 -2.04
CA GLU A 78 -17.08 -16.68 -2.46
C GLU A 78 -16.41 -15.89 -3.59
N PHE A 79 -15.08 -15.99 -3.66
CA PHE A 79 -14.25 -15.23 -4.60
C PHE A 79 -14.72 -15.35 -6.05
N VAL A 80 -15.02 -16.57 -6.51
CA VAL A 80 -15.47 -16.85 -7.89
C VAL A 80 -16.74 -16.07 -8.21
N ARG A 81 -17.74 -16.12 -7.33
CA ARG A 81 -19.00 -15.41 -7.50
C ARG A 81 -18.83 -13.88 -7.48
N SER A 82 -17.96 -13.38 -6.61
CA SER A 82 -17.66 -11.95 -6.54
C SER A 82 -16.95 -11.45 -7.81
N MET A 83 -16.06 -12.27 -8.38
CA MET A 83 -15.43 -12.01 -9.68
C MET A 83 -16.41 -11.99 -10.85
N GLU A 84 -17.41 -12.87 -10.85
CA GLU A 84 -18.48 -12.85 -11.86
C GLU A 84 -19.30 -11.56 -11.79
N ILE A 85 -19.63 -11.10 -10.58
CA ILE A 85 -20.35 -9.83 -10.36
C ILE A 85 -19.49 -8.67 -10.87
N LEU A 86 -18.23 -8.59 -10.45
CA LEU A 86 -17.29 -7.55 -10.90
C LEU A 86 -17.16 -7.54 -12.43
N SER A 87 -17.04 -8.70 -13.06
CA SER A 87 -16.95 -8.81 -14.52
C SER A 87 -18.20 -8.32 -15.24
N LYS A 88 -19.39 -8.47 -14.63
CA LYS A 88 -20.64 -7.92 -15.19
C LYS A 88 -20.67 -6.41 -15.08
N GLU A 89 -20.26 -5.85 -13.94
CA GLU A 89 -20.17 -4.40 -13.75
C GLU A 89 -19.20 -3.76 -14.75
N LEU A 90 -18.02 -4.35 -14.93
CA LEU A 90 -17.02 -3.86 -15.90
C LEU A 90 -17.53 -3.88 -17.35
N LYS A 91 -18.36 -4.85 -17.72
CA LYS A 91 -18.98 -4.92 -19.07
C LYS A 91 -20.12 -3.92 -19.23
N ALA A 92 -20.93 -3.72 -18.20
CA ALA A 92 -22.04 -2.78 -18.21
C ALA A 92 -21.54 -1.35 -18.44
N ILE A 93 -20.42 -1.03 -17.80
CA ILE A 93 -19.65 0.20 -17.98
C ILE A 93 -19.34 0.49 -19.46
N HIS A 94 -18.66 -0.45 -20.14
CA HIS A 94 -18.33 -0.30 -21.57
C HIS A 94 -19.55 -0.12 -22.48
N THR A 95 -20.72 -0.60 -22.04
CA THR A 95 -21.96 -0.51 -22.84
C THR A 95 -22.65 0.84 -22.63
N ALA A 96 -22.48 1.46 -21.45
CA ALA A 96 -23.08 2.75 -21.12
C ALA A 96 -22.39 3.93 -21.81
N ASP A 97 -21.10 3.82 -22.13
CA ASP A 97 -20.30 4.87 -22.79
C ASP A 97 -20.72 5.15 -24.26
N ILE A 98 -21.63 4.35 -24.84
CA ILE A 98 -22.20 4.61 -26.18
C ILE A 98 -23.31 5.70 -26.14
N ASN A 99 -23.85 6.04 -24.97
CA ASN A 99 -24.89 7.08 -24.82
C ASN A 99 -24.36 8.30 -24.04
N ILE A 100 -23.42 9.04 -24.64
CA ILE A 100 -22.96 10.32 -24.08
C ILE A 100 -23.97 11.43 -24.40
N ILE A 101 -24.63 11.96 -23.36
CA ILE A 101 -25.07 13.36 -23.35
C ILE A 101 -24.08 14.12 -22.45
N PRO A 102 -23.32 15.10 -22.98
CA PRO A 102 -22.37 15.86 -22.19
C PRO A 102 -23.09 16.99 -21.47
N VAL A 103 -23.06 17.01 -20.14
CA VAL A 103 -23.47 18.19 -19.35
C VAL A 103 -22.22 18.86 -18.81
N GLN A 104 -22.00 20.06 -19.33
CA GLN A 104 -20.94 21.02 -19.05
C GLN A 104 -20.94 21.50 -17.57
N PRO A 105 -19.78 21.96 -17.06
CA PRO A 105 -19.66 22.53 -15.72
C PRO A 105 -20.25 23.94 -15.69
N LYS A 106 -21.00 24.28 -14.63
CA LYS A 106 -21.35 25.67 -14.30
C LYS A 106 -20.67 26.06 -12.98
N GLN A 107 -19.93 27.16 -13.07
CA GLN A 107 -19.29 27.89 -12.00
C GLN A 107 -20.31 28.61 -11.10
N ASP A 108 -19.76 29.19 -10.02
CA ASP A 108 -20.27 30.29 -9.18
C ASP A 108 -21.20 29.87 -8.03
N ILE A 109 -21.06 30.31 -6.77
CA ILE A 109 -20.41 31.43 -6.05
C ILE A 109 -20.66 31.09 -4.52
N ASP A 110 -19.83 31.27 -3.47
CA ASP A 110 -19.59 32.49 -2.66
C ASP A 110 -18.73 32.17 -1.39
N VAL A 111 -17.60 32.89 -1.22
CA VAL A 111 -17.10 33.71 -0.06
C VAL A 111 -17.67 33.37 1.37
N VAL A 112 -16.96 33.29 2.51
CA VAL A 112 -16.10 34.28 3.27
C VAL A 112 -15.39 33.58 4.52
N PRO A 113 -14.69 34.23 5.51
CA PRO A 113 -13.22 34.19 5.73
C PRO A 113 -12.70 33.73 7.14
N HIS A 114 -11.36 33.78 7.35
CA HIS A 114 -10.54 33.66 8.60
C HIS A 114 -10.29 32.21 9.10
N SER A 115 -9.10 31.78 9.58
CA SER A 115 -8.13 32.45 10.46
C SER A 115 -6.74 31.80 10.38
N LYS A 116 -5.70 32.58 10.66
CA LYS A 116 -4.31 32.14 10.90
C LYS A 116 -4.23 31.23 12.13
N VAL A 117 -3.60 30.06 12.03
CA VAL A 117 -2.96 29.40 13.19
C VAL A 117 -1.69 28.68 12.75
N THR A 118 -0.57 29.19 13.27
CA THR A 118 0.77 28.60 13.34
C THR A 118 0.73 27.28 14.12
N ILE A 119 1.28 26.17 13.60
CA ILE A 119 1.67 25.04 14.44
C ILE A 119 3.10 24.59 14.11
N THR A 120 3.90 24.81 15.13
CA THR A 120 5.27 24.43 15.41
C THR A 120 5.44 22.90 15.41
N SER A 121 6.55 22.44 14.85
CA SER A 121 7.13 21.12 15.10
C SER A 121 7.35 20.86 16.60
N PRO A 122 7.20 19.60 17.06
CA PRO A 122 8.01 19.11 18.17
C PRO A 122 8.83 17.89 17.75
N LYS A 123 10.13 18.05 17.96
CA LYS A 123 11.16 17.03 18.07
C LYS A 123 10.98 16.38 19.45
N VAL A 124 10.77 15.06 19.53
CA VAL A 124 10.91 14.31 20.77
C VAL A 124 11.71 13.05 20.49
N SER A 125 12.86 12.99 21.11
CA SER A 125 13.74 11.84 21.25
C SER A 125 13.63 11.34 22.70
N LEU A 126 13.40 10.04 22.91
CA LEU A 126 13.95 9.33 24.07
C LEU A 126 14.00 7.81 23.80
N SER A 127 15.12 7.23 24.21
CA SER A 127 15.61 5.87 24.06
C SER A 127 15.12 4.89 25.14
N SER A 128 15.41 3.61 24.88
CA SER A 128 15.64 2.45 25.78
C SER A 128 14.46 1.55 26.21
N THR A 129 14.39 0.43 25.48
CA THR A 129 14.37 -0.99 25.90
C THR A 129 13.14 -1.64 26.58
N SER A 130 12.71 -2.72 25.90
CA SER A 130 12.24 -4.03 26.43
C SER A 130 10.73 -4.28 26.50
N SER A 131 10.29 -5.23 25.66
CA SER A 131 8.99 -5.93 25.62
C SER A 131 7.75 -5.02 25.52
N SER A 132 7.08 -4.91 24.37
CA SER A 132 6.27 -5.99 23.79
C SER A 132 5.78 -5.56 22.40
N ASN A 133 5.71 -6.51 21.46
CA ASN A 133 5.16 -6.40 20.10
C ASN A 133 6.05 -5.67 19.08
N ILE A 134 6.91 -6.45 18.41
CA ILE A 134 7.57 -6.07 17.14
C ILE A 134 6.57 -5.46 16.14
N ILE A 135 5.30 -5.87 16.19
CA ILE A 135 4.19 -5.37 15.38
C ILE A 135 4.01 -3.84 15.46
N GLU A 136 4.41 -3.20 16.56
CA GLU A 136 4.27 -1.75 16.76
C GLU A 136 5.50 -0.96 16.36
N TRP A 137 6.57 -1.63 15.93
CA TRP A 137 7.81 -0.95 15.60
C TRP A 137 7.69 -0.14 14.32
N THR A 138 8.16 1.10 14.40
CA THR A 138 8.35 2.00 13.26
C THR A 138 9.56 1.56 12.42
N SER A 139 9.63 1.99 11.16
CA SER A 139 10.74 1.64 10.27
C SER A 139 12.12 2.05 10.79
N THR A 140 12.21 3.18 11.49
CA THR A 140 13.42 3.61 12.20
C THR A 140 13.78 2.67 13.35
N GLN A 141 12.80 2.23 14.15
CA GLN A 141 13.06 1.28 15.25
C GLN A 141 13.46 -0.11 14.75
N VAL A 142 12.88 -0.56 13.64
CA VAL A 142 13.30 -1.80 12.96
C VAL A 142 14.72 -1.66 12.42
N HIS A 143 15.05 -0.52 11.80
CA HIS A 143 16.39 -0.26 11.28
C HIS A 143 17.45 -0.20 12.38
N ASP A 144 17.18 0.55 13.46
CA ASP A 144 18.06 0.67 14.61
C ASP A 144 18.26 -0.70 15.30
N TRP A 145 17.20 -1.49 15.43
CA TRP A 145 17.30 -2.85 15.95
C TRP A 145 18.14 -3.78 15.06
N LEU A 146 17.95 -3.74 13.75
CA LEU A 146 18.74 -4.56 12.81
C LEU A 146 20.23 -4.19 12.86
N LEU A 147 20.56 -2.92 13.09
CA LEU A 147 21.93 -2.43 13.28
C LEU A 147 22.54 -2.89 14.62
N GLU A 148 21.76 -2.86 15.71
CA GLU A 148 22.18 -3.35 17.03
C GLU A 148 22.49 -4.86 17.04
N GLN A 149 21.95 -5.60 16.07
CA GLN A 149 22.07 -7.05 15.95
C GLN A 149 23.17 -7.49 14.96
N ASP A 150 24.09 -6.60 14.58
CA ASP A 150 25.25 -6.86 13.70
C ASP A 150 24.90 -7.38 12.28
N LEU A 151 23.65 -7.23 11.84
CA LEU A 151 23.25 -7.53 10.47
C LEU A 151 23.47 -6.29 9.63
N ILE A 152 24.63 -6.13 9.00
CA ILE A 152 24.98 -4.88 8.28
C ILE A 152 24.20 -4.74 6.95
N GLN A 153 23.79 -5.87 6.35
CA GLN A 153 23.11 -5.90 5.06
C GLN A 153 21.58 -5.79 5.17
N MET A 154 20.97 -6.32 6.23
CA MET A 154 19.52 -6.36 6.42
C MET A 154 18.83 -5.00 6.67
N PRO A 155 19.37 -4.05 7.45
CA PRO A 155 18.79 -2.72 7.63
C PRO A 155 18.78 -1.91 6.34
N ARG A 156 19.72 -2.19 5.42
CA ARG A 156 19.76 -1.57 4.09
C ARG A 156 18.74 -2.18 3.13
N LEU A 157 18.46 -3.48 3.26
CA LEU A 157 17.42 -4.17 2.50
C LEU A 157 16.03 -3.78 2.98
N LEU A 158 15.89 -3.68 4.29
CA LEU A 158 14.64 -3.48 5.02
C LEU A 158 14.49 -2.01 5.45
N ASN A 159 15.11 -1.07 4.72
CA ASN A 159 15.20 0.35 5.08
C ASN A 159 13.83 1.06 5.23
N HIS A 160 12.77 0.46 4.69
CA HIS A 160 11.40 0.94 4.81
C HIS A 160 10.44 -0.10 5.42
N CYS A 161 10.96 -1.20 5.99
CA CYS A 161 10.14 -2.21 6.63
C CYS A 161 9.72 -1.74 8.02
N ASP A 162 8.42 -1.61 8.22
CA ASP A 162 7.82 -1.51 9.55
C ASP A 162 7.77 -2.89 10.22
N GLY A 163 7.58 -2.91 11.53
CA GLY A 163 7.57 -4.15 12.29
C GLY A 163 6.47 -5.12 11.87
N ARG A 164 5.35 -4.62 11.32
CA ARG A 164 4.29 -5.45 10.72
C ARG A 164 4.76 -6.13 9.45
N SER A 165 5.37 -5.39 8.52
CA SER A 165 5.93 -5.98 7.29
C SER A 165 6.98 -7.03 7.60
N LEU A 166 7.77 -6.83 8.66
CA LEU A 166 8.78 -7.77 9.07
C LEU A 166 8.17 -9.08 9.60
N VAL A 167 7.07 -9.01 10.37
CA VAL A 167 6.31 -10.19 10.81
C VAL A 167 5.65 -10.92 9.63
N TYR A 168 5.11 -10.20 8.65
CA TYR A 168 4.57 -10.83 7.44
C TYR A 168 5.65 -11.45 6.58
N LEU A 169 6.80 -10.80 6.45
CA LEU A 169 7.97 -11.34 5.75
C LEU A 169 8.38 -12.68 6.38
N LEU A 170 8.44 -12.77 7.71
CA LEU A 170 8.69 -14.05 8.38
C LEU A 170 7.62 -15.09 8.10
N LYS A 171 6.34 -14.71 8.11
CA LYS A 171 5.26 -15.63 7.76
C LYS A 171 5.42 -16.17 6.34
N TYR A 172 5.93 -15.35 5.40
CA TYR A 172 6.25 -15.79 4.05
C TYR A 172 7.48 -16.70 4.02
N ILE A 173 8.52 -16.41 4.82
CA ILE A 173 9.69 -17.28 4.98
C ILE A 173 9.28 -18.66 5.53
N ASP A 174 8.38 -18.70 6.51
CA ASP A 174 7.93 -19.94 7.16
C ASP A 174 7.03 -20.81 6.25
N VAL A 175 6.29 -20.19 5.34
CA VAL A 175 5.34 -20.88 4.44
C VAL A 175 5.98 -21.27 3.10
N SER A 176 7.06 -20.62 2.70
CA SER A 176 7.67 -20.77 1.37
C SER A 176 8.90 -21.68 1.37
N GLN A 177 9.33 -22.13 0.19
CA GLN A 177 10.57 -22.90 0.05
C GLN A 177 11.79 -22.02 0.29
N PRO A 178 12.79 -22.47 1.09
CA PRO A 178 13.94 -21.66 1.48
C PRO A 178 14.80 -21.25 0.29
N GLU A 179 14.88 -22.08 -0.76
CA GLU A 179 15.65 -21.78 -1.98
C GLU A 179 15.02 -20.64 -2.79
N GLN A 180 13.68 -20.59 -2.88
CA GLN A 180 12.97 -19.54 -3.58
C GLN A 180 13.09 -18.20 -2.84
N ILE A 181 12.93 -18.22 -1.52
CA ILE A 181 13.12 -17.03 -0.68
C ILE A 181 14.56 -16.51 -0.74
N LEU A 182 15.55 -17.40 -0.69
CA LEU A 182 16.94 -17.02 -0.84
C LEU A 182 17.19 -16.38 -2.22
N SER A 183 16.65 -16.95 -3.30
CA SER A 183 16.80 -16.38 -4.65
C SER A 183 16.16 -14.99 -4.77
N LEU A 184 14.94 -14.81 -4.24
CA LEU A 184 14.24 -13.53 -4.26
C LEU A 184 14.97 -12.47 -3.43
N LEU A 185 15.46 -12.84 -2.24
CA LEU A 185 16.22 -11.92 -1.39
C LEU A 185 17.61 -11.61 -1.97
N GLN A 186 18.25 -12.55 -2.68
CA GLN A 186 19.50 -12.30 -3.39
C GLN A 186 19.29 -11.39 -4.61
N GLU A 187 18.21 -11.57 -5.36
CA GLU A 187 17.84 -10.68 -6.45
C GLU A 187 17.56 -9.26 -5.94
N ASP A 188 16.81 -9.12 -4.84
CA ASP A 188 16.55 -7.84 -4.22
C ASP A 188 17.80 -7.22 -3.58
N SER A 189 18.72 -8.02 -3.04
CA SER A 189 19.98 -7.52 -2.48
C SER A 189 20.96 -7.05 -3.54
N LEU A 190 21.03 -7.76 -4.66
CA LEU A 190 21.79 -7.32 -5.84
C LEU A 190 21.19 -6.03 -6.41
N ARG A 191 19.86 -5.91 -6.47
CA ARG A 191 19.18 -4.73 -6.98
C ARG A 191 19.37 -3.49 -6.12
N LEU A 192 19.31 -3.63 -4.79
CA LEU A 192 19.28 -2.50 -3.87
C LEU A 192 20.64 -2.16 -3.26
N ILE A 193 21.52 -3.15 -3.10
CA ILE A 193 22.79 -3.03 -2.35
C ILE A 193 24.00 -3.48 -3.18
N ASN A 194 23.76 -4.12 -4.34
CA ASN A 194 24.81 -4.68 -5.20
C ASN A 194 25.74 -5.66 -4.45
N GLN A 195 25.19 -6.36 -3.46
CA GLN A 195 25.87 -7.37 -2.65
C GLN A 195 24.97 -8.60 -2.51
N ASN A 196 25.56 -9.78 -2.49
CA ASN A 196 24.83 -11.03 -2.28
C ASN A 196 24.63 -11.28 -0.79
N ILE A 197 23.38 -11.49 -0.37
CA ILE A 197 23.07 -12.04 0.95
C ILE A 197 23.50 -13.51 0.98
N SER A 198 24.22 -13.87 2.04
CA SER A 198 24.53 -15.27 2.32
C SER A 198 23.35 -15.97 3.00
N LEU A 199 23.18 -17.26 2.71
CA LEU A 199 22.20 -18.10 3.42
C LEU A 199 22.43 -18.13 4.96
N ILE A 200 23.65 -17.86 5.39
CA ILE A 200 24.05 -17.78 6.80
C ILE A 200 23.49 -16.51 7.47
N GLU A 201 23.46 -15.38 6.76
CA GLU A 201 22.85 -14.14 7.27
C GLU A 201 21.33 -14.26 7.34
N LEU A 202 20.73 -14.91 6.34
CA LEU A 202 19.29 -15.18 6.33
C LEU A 202 18.88 -16.11 7.48
N SER A 203 19.66 -17.16 7.76
CA SER A 203 19.37 -18.08 8.86
C SER A 203 19.57 -17.43 10.23
N ARG A 204 20.57 -16.55 10.39
CA ARG A 204 20.70 -15.73 11.61
C ARG A 204 19.51 -14.81 11.79
N PHE A 205 19.13 -14.07 10.76
CA PHE A 205 17.95 -13.19 10.80
C PHE A 205 16.68 -13.96 11.20
N HIS A 206 16.42 -15.11 10.58
CA HIS A 206 15.27 -15.95 10.89
C HIS A 206 15.28 -16.45 12.35
N SER A 207 16.42 -16.94 12.83
CA SER A 207 16.56 -17.42 14.21
C SER A 207 16.33 -16.31 15.24
N MET A 208 16.82 -15.10 14.97
CA MET A 208 16.68 -13.95 15.87
C MET A 208 15.25 -13.44 15.93
N MET A 209 14.56 -13.45 14.79
CA MET A 209 13.16 -13.08 14.74
C MET A 209 12.25 -14.03 15.52
N HIS A 210 12.60 -15.32 15.58
CA HIS A 210 11.90 -16.28 16.44
C HIS A 210 12.17 -16.06 17.94
N GLN A 211 13.30 -15.47 18.32
CA GLN A 211 13.60 -15.15 19.73
C GLN A 211 12.87 -13.90 20.24
N GLN A 212 12.36 -13.05 19.35
CA GLN A 212 11.66 -11.82 19.72
C GLN A 212 10.13 -11.91 19.67
N LYS A 213 9.59 -13.06 19.25
CA LYS A 213 8.16 -13.35 19.20
C LYS A 213 7.62 -13.83 20.54
#